data_AF-A0A925VZS1-F1
#
_entry.id   AF-A0A925VZS1-F1
#
_cell.length_a   1.000
_cell.length_b   1.000
_cell.length_c   1.000
_cell.angle_alpha   90.00
_cell.angle_beta   90.00
_cell.angle_gamma   90.00
#
_symmetry.space_group_name_H-M   'P 1'
#
loop_
_entity.id
_entity.type
_entity.pdbx_description
1 polymer ?
#
loop_
_entity_poly.entity_id
_entity_poly.type
_entity_poly.pdbx_seq_one_letter_code
_entity_poly.pdbx_strand_id
1 'polypeptide(L)'
;LTAYRDTTGDGVSDVSEAIVTGLGFGLDFRGADHTTNGITLGIDGYIYIAVGDYGYRKAAGKDGTTISHRGGGVVRVRTDGTGLELYAEGTRNIYDLAVDPFLRVYTRDNTNDGDGWDIRLHYLPMGAHMGYPMYYKNFASEHMPSLADYGNGSGTGGLWVHDPGFPKDYGNNLYTADWLLNQVTRHPLTPKGGSFDVKQEDFVKVPHPADMAMDGQSNMFIASLYGGDYTYSGDTVGYVVRVSPPNAVVKPRAAIGSLSDVALRVWLVDANAEYRLQAQREILRRGSKAPVVAALRTLVLNRREPAYARVAAMFTLSQLVGASSHTTLRSAAADPAVKAWALRALVDNTTQHDGVNSALFVQALNDTSARVQTAALTALARMNAKDAASAIVPLIGSADATVSHTAIDALVAVGGSEAALAALNGTTPAVRAGALRALSRMHDVRTVRLLIPHATPRSTSPGEVNQDVIVALARLYHREADWNGEWWGTRPSFIGPYFAPAK
;
A
#
# COMPACT_ATOMS: atom_id res chain seq x y z
N LEU A 1 4.62 11.78 13.74
CA LEU A 1 3.29 11.25 14.05
C LEU A 1 3.09 11.20 15.56
N THR A 2 2.10 11.93 16.07
CA THR A 2 1.81 12.05 17.51
C THR A 2 0.40 11.53 17.77
N ALA A 3 0.26 10.65 18.76
CA ALA A 3 -1.03 10.19 19.26
C ALA A 3 -1.49 11.13 20.38
N TYR A 4 -2.68 11.68 20.23
CA TYR A 4 -3.37 12.45 21.27
C TYR A 4 -4.50 11.59 21.84
N ARG A 5 -4.65 11.57 23.17
CA ARG A 5 -5.75 10.86 23.84
C ARG A 5 -6.44 11.80 24.82
N ASP A 6 -7.76 11.75 24.82
CA ASP A 6 -8.63 12.32 25.85
C ASP A 6 -9.11 11.16 26.73
N THR A 7 -8.47 11.01 27.88
CA THR A 7 -8.77 9.97 28.88
C THR A 7 -9.92 10.38 29.79
N THR A 8 -10.30 11.66 29.76
CA THR A 8 -11.34 12.26 30.60
C THR A 8 -12.70 12.36 29.91
N GLY A 9 -12.74 12.34 28.58
CA GLY A 9 -13.95 12.49 27.76
C GLY A 9 -14.48 13.93 27.71
N ASP A 10 -13.66 14.94 28.02
CA ASP A 10 -14.05 16.35 28.02
C ASP A 10 -13.86 17.04 26.66
N GLY A 11 -13.35 16.31 25.66
CA GLY A 11 -13.06 16.79 24.32
C GLY A 11 -11.68 17.43 24.17
N VAL A 12 -10.85 17.41 25.22
CA VAL A 12 -9.48 17.94 25.21
C VAL A 12 -8.51 16.79 25.47
N SER A 13 -7.45 16.67 24.67
CA SER A 13 -6.45 15.64 24.92
C SER A 13 -5.58 15.98 26.13
N ASP A 14 -5.53 15.08 27.11
CA ASP A 14 -4.66 15.15 28.29
C ASP A 14 -3.36 14.35 28.11
N VAL A 15 -3.28 13.49 27.08
CA VAL A 15 -2.08 12.72 26.73
C VAL A 15 -1.62 13.05 25.32
N SER A 16 -0.31 13.28 25.17
CA SER A 16 0.37 13.43 23.88
C SER A 16 1.60 12.53 23.85
N GLU A 17 1.68 11.66 22.83
CA GLU A 17 2.76 10.69 22.68
C GLU A 17 3.25 10.64 21.23
N ALA A 18 4.53 10.96 21.00
CA ALA A 18 5.15 10.71 19.71
C ALA A 18 5.29 9.19 19.48
N ILE A 19 4.63 8.67 18.44
CA ILE A 19 4.69 7.25 18.04
C ILE A 19 5.61 7.01 16.84
N VAL A 20 5.84 8.04 16.02
CA VAL A 20 6.92 8.06 15.01
C VAL A 20 7.55 9.45 14.99
N THR A 21 8.88 9.51 15.03
CA THR A 21 9.65 10.75 14.86
C THR A 21 10.43 10.73 13.55
N GLY A 22 10.80 11.90 13.00
CA GLY A 22 11.70 11.99 11.85
C GLY A 22 11.10 11.57 10.50
N LEU A 23 9.78 11.47 10.42
CA LEU A 23 9.05 11.23 9.17
C LEU A 23 8.72 12.58 8.53
N GLY A 24 9.38 12.88 7.41
CA GLY A 24 9.31 14.15 6.69
C GLY A 24 10.37 15.16 7.14
N PHE A 25 10.22 16.39 6.67
CA PHE A 25 11.03 17.55 7.05
C PHE A 25 10.16 18.58 7.77
N GLY A 26 10.79 19.50 8.50
CA GLY A 26 10.10 20.68 9.00
C GLY A 26 9.60 21.58 7.88
N LEU A 27 8.61 22.43 8.18
CA LEU A 27 8.04 23.37 7.21
C LEU A 27 9.04 24.45 6.78
N ASP A 28 10.11 24.66 7.54
CA ASP A 28 11.22 25.56 7.23
C ASP A 28 12.08 25.09 6.05
N PHE A 29 11.97 23.82 5.64
CA PHE A 29 12.70 23.31 4.49
C PHE A 29 12.16 23.86 3.16
N ARG A 30 10.88 23.64 2.86
CA ARG A 30 10.21 24.10 1.62
C ARG A 30 8.69 24.26 1.76
N GLY A 31 8.20 24.53 2.98
CA GLY A 31 6.77 24.61 3.25
C GLY A 31 6.07 23.25 3.33
N ALA A 32 4.75 23.26 3.21
CA ALA A 32 3.91 22.07 3.34
C ALA A 32 3.76 21.26 2.05
N ASP A 33 4.15 21.81 0.90
CA ASP A 33 4.02 21.13 -0.38
C ASP A 33 5.05 20.00 -0.51
N HIS A 34 4.69 18.85 -1.08
CA HIS A 34 5.52 17.63 -1.23
C HIS A 34 5.99 16.95 0.08
N THR A 35 5.42 17.31 1.23
CA THR A 35 5.82 16.74 2.53
C THR A 35 5.09 15.43 2.88
N THR A 36 5.23 14.97 4.12
CA THR A 36 4.39 13.91 4.70
C THR A 36 2.99 14.46 4.97
N ASN A 37 1.98 13.88 4.33
CA ASN A 37 0.62 14.40 4.30
C ASN A 37 -0.36 13.49 5.07
N GLY A 38 -1.48 13.13 4.42
CA GLY A 38 -2.61 12.40 4.99
C GLY A 38 -2.24 11.05 5.60
N ILE A 39 -3.06 10.66 6.59
CA ILE A 39 -2.95 9.39 7.28
C ILE A 39 -4.30 8.69 7.34
N THR A 40 -4.30 7.37 7.23
CA THR A 40 -5.53 6.57 7.33
C THR A 40 -5.28 5.27 8.10
N LEU A 41 -6.24 4.86 8.92
CA LEU A 41 -6.14 3.66 9.74
C LEU A 41 -6.79 2.48 9.01
N GLY A 42 -5.99 1.46 8.71
CA GLY A 42 -6.49 0.19 8.20
C GLY A 42 -7.08 -0.69 9.30
N ILE A 43 -8.04 -1.54 8.93
CA ILE A 43 -8.62 -2.55 9.84
C ILE A 43 -7.61 -3.64 10.23
N ASP A 44 -6.42 -3.66 9.62
CA ASP A 44 -5.27 -4.47 10.04
C ASP A 44 -4.54 -3.90 11.26
N GLY A 45 -4.82 -2.65 11.66
CA GLY A 45 -4.19 -1.95 12.76
C GLY A 45 -2.92 -1.19 12.38
N TYR A 46 -2.68 -1.00 11.09
CA TYR A 46 -1.64 -0.10 10.57
C TYR A 46 -2.23 1.27 10.25
N ILE A 47 -1.50 2.31 10.62
CA ILE A 47 -1.69 3.68 10.12
C ILE A 47 -0.85 3.78 8.85
N TYR A 48 -1.50 4.00 7.71
CA TYR A 48 -0.89 4.27 6.42
C TYR A 48 -0.70 5.77 6.28
N ILE A 49 0.47 6.18 5.80
CA ILE A 49 0.92 7.58 5.78
C ILE A 49 1.38 7.92 4.37
N ALA A 50 0.76 8.93 3.77
CA ALA A 50 1.17 9.50 2.49
C ALA A 50 2.47 10.30 2.68
N VAL A 51 3.49 9.98 1.89
CA VAL A 51 4.78 10.67 1.91
C VAL A 51 5.06 11.21 0.51
N GLY A 52 5.15 12.53 0.39
CA GLY A 52 5.61 13.19 -0.82
C GLY A 52 7.12 13.05 -1.04
N ASP A 53 7.58 13.50 -2.20
CA ASP A 53 8.89 13.18 -2.73
C ASP A 53 10.09 13.87 -2.06
N TYR A 54 9.84 14.69 -1.04
CA TYR A 54 10.92 15.06 -0.13
C TYR A 54 11.47 13.84 0.59
N GLY A 55 10.65 12.83 0.89
CA GLY A 55 11.06 11.65 1.64
C GLY A 55 11.37 11.96 3.11
N TYR A 56 12.23 11.14 3.72
CA TYR A 56 12.59 11.25 5.14
C TYR A 56 13.93 10.60 5.47
N ARG A 57 14.78 11.30 6.24
CA ARG A 57 16.17 10.87 6.47
C ARG A 57 16.32 9.79 7.53
N LYS A 58 15.51 9.83 8.59
CA LYS A 58 15.62 8.89 9.71
C LYS A 58 14.32 8.88 10.49
N ALA A 59 13.30 8.25 9.92
CA ALA A 59 12.07 7.99 10.66
C ALA A 59 12.34 6.88 11.69
N ALA A 60 11.81 7.02 12.90
CA ALA A 60 12.02 6.06 13.99
C ALA A 60 10.69 5.69 14.65
N GLY A 61 10.44 4.39 14.79
CA GLY A 61 9.34 3.82 15.53
C GLY A 61 9.68 3.58 17.02
N LYS A 62 8.68 3.20 17.80
CA LYS A 62 8.80 2.93 19.25
C LYS A 62 9.59 1.66 19.58
N ASP A 63 9.65 0.71 18.65
CA ASP A 63 10.45 -0.52 18.78
C ASP A 63 11.93 -0.33 18.40
N GLY A 64 12.34 0.91 18.10
CA GLY A 64 13.71 1.22 17.67
C GLY A 64 13.97 1.02 16.19
N THR A 65 12.98 0.55 15.41
CA THR A 65 13.10 0.46 13.95
C THR A 65 13.35 1.84 13.36
N THR A 66 14.36 1.96 12.51
CA THR A 66 14.65 3.20 11.77
C THR A 66 14.63 2.95 10.27
N ILE A 67 14.00 3.84 9.53
CA ILE A 67 13.94 3.80 8.07
C ILE A 67 14.30 5.16 7.47
N SER A 68 14.82 5.12 6.25
CA SER A 68 15.19 6.28 5.45
C SER A 68 14.71 6.05 4.04
N HIS A 69 14.16 7.06 3.38
CA HIS A 69 13.70 6.95 2.00
C HIS A 69 13.86 8.24 1.25
N ARG A 70 14.42 8.16 0.05
CA ARG A 70 14.57 9.28 -0.87
C ARG A 70 13.46 9.20 -1.90
N GLY A 71 12.48 10.09 -1.78
CA GLY A 71 11.32 10.15 -2.66
C GLY A 71 10.00 9.83 -2.00
N GLY A 72 8.97 9.76 -2.83
CA GLY A 72 7.60 9.61 -2.36
C GLY A 72 7.24 8.14 -2.18
N GLY A 73 6.20 7.92 -1.40
CA GLY A 73 5.67 6.59 -1.18
C GLY A 73 4.65 6.56 -0.04
N VAL A 74 4.42 5.36 0.45
CA VAL A 74 3.56 5.10 1.60
C VAL A 74 4.40 4.46 2.69
N VAL A 75 4.37 5.04 3.87
CA VAL A 75 4.90 4.42 5.09
C VAL A 75 3.73 3.90 5.90
N ARG A 76 3.93 2.81 6.65
CA ARG A 76 2.96 2.38 7.64
C ARG A 76 3.59 2.05 8.98
N VAL A 77 2.81 2.19 10.04
CA VAL A 77 3.21 1.91 11.43
C VAL A 77 2.01 1.39 12.23
N ARG A 78 2.23 0.55 13.23
CA ARG A 78 1.17 0.11 14.15
C ARG A 78 0.69 1.28 15.02
N THR A 79 -0.53 1.17 15.58
CA THR A 79 -1.09 2.22 16.45
C THR A 79 -0.33 2.45 17.76
N ASP A 80 0.58 1.54 18.12
CA ASP A 80 1.49 1.65 19.27
C ASP A 80 2.89 2.17 18.88
N GLY A 81 3.12 2.50 17.61
CA GLY A 81 4.39 2.98 17.09
C GLY A 81 5.39 1.89 16.71
N THR A 82 5.04 0.61 16.85
CA THR A 82 5.90 -0.51 16.41
C THR A 82 5.70 -0.84 14.93
N GLY A 83 6.58 -1.66 14.35
CA GLY A 83 6.44 -2.17 12.99
C GLY A 83 6.46 -1.08 11.92
N LEU A 84 7.28 -0.04 12.12
CA LEU A 84 7.48 1.03 11.13
C LEU A 84 8.14 0.45 9.87
N GLU A 85 7.47 0.55 8.72
CA GLU A 85 8.00 0.05 7.44
C GLU A 85 7.57 0.89 6.24
N LEU A 86 8.39 0.88 5.19
CA LEU A 86 8.01 1.36 3.87
C LEU A 86 7.05 0.35 3.23
N TYR A 87 5.85 0.80 2.87
CA TYR A 87 4.80 -0.05 2.30
C TYR A 87 4.83 -0.05 0.76
N ALA A 88 5.02 1.12 0.15
CA ALA A 88 5.16 1.31 -1.28
C ALA A 88 6.02 2.56 -1.54
N GLU A 89 6.64 2.65 -2.70
CA GLU A 89 7.53 3.75 -3.07
C GLU A 89 7.31 4.21 -4.50
N GLY A 90 8.01 5.26 -4.89
CA GLY A 90 8.09 5.70 -6.28
C GLY A 90 6.92 6.57 -6.73
N THR A 91 6.21 7.22 -5.80
CA THR A 91 5.23 8.28 -6.10
C THR A 91 5.90 9.65 -6.07
N ARG A 92 5.25 10.68 -6.63
CA ARG A 92 5.74 12.07 -6.56
C ARG A 92 5.23 12.75 -5.30
N ASN A 93 3.99 13.23 -5.31
CA ASN A 93 3.47 14.09 -4.25
C ASN A 93 2.03 13.67 -3.95
N ILE A 94 1.91 12.58 -3.21
CA ILE A 94 0.63 12.07 -2.75
C ILE A 94 0.23 12.80 -1.47
N TYR A 95 -0.96 13.39 -1.48
CA TYR A 95 -1.50 14.11 -0.33
C TYR A 95 -2.29 13.18 0.59
N ASP A 96 -2.90 12.13 0.06
CA ASP A 96 -3.76 11.25 0.87
C ASP A 96 -3.94 9.85 0.27
N LEU A 97 -4.47 8.94 1.09
CA LEU A 97 -4.62 7.52 0.80
C LEU A 97 -6.05 7.04 1.08
N ALA A 98 -6.62 6.33 0.11
CA ALA A 98 -7.83 5.54 0.34
C ALA A 98 -7.45 4.09 0.65
N VAL A 99 -7.96 3.57 1.77
CA VAL A 99 -7.84 2.14 2.12
C VAL A 99 -9.22 1.51 2.15
N ASP A 100 -9.40 0.47 1.37
CA ASP A 100 -10.70 -0.18 1.25
C ASP A 100 -10.92 -1.31 2.29
N PRO A 101 -12.11 -1.92 2.37
CA PRO A 101 -12.41 -3.00 3.32
C PRO A 101 -11.56 -4.27 3.15
N PHE A 102 -10.81 -4.36 2.05
CA PHE A 102 -9.92 -5.44 1.69
C PHE A 102 -8.45 -5.03 1.85
N LEU A 103 -8.17 -3.90 2.51
CA LEU A 103 -6.85 -3.35 2.78
C LEU A 103 -6.03 -3.10 1.50
N ARG A 104 -6.72 -2.80 0.40
CA ARG A 104 -6.13 -2.31 -0.85
C ARG A 104 -5.95 -0.81 -0.72
N VAL A 105 -4.77 -0.33 -1.08
CA VAL A 105 -4.36 1.07 -0.91
C VAL A 105 -4.38 1.76 -2.27
N TYR A 106 -4.97 2.95 -2.32
CA TYR A 106 -5.07 3.75 -3.54
C TYR A 106 -4.68 5.19 -3.25
N THR A 107 -4.16 5.87 -4.26
CA THR A 107 -3.83 7.30 -4.15
C THR A 107 -3.87 8.00 -5.50
N ARG A 108 -4.11 9.30 -5.48
CA ARG A 108 -4.00 10.20 -6.64
C ARG A 108 -2.70 10.99 -6.51
N ASP A 109 -1.75 10.66 -7.38
CA ASP A 109 -0.43 11.26 -7.40
C ASP A 109 -0.41 12.50 -8.30
N ASN A 110 0.41 13.47 -7.92
CA ASN A 110 0.46 14.77 -8.56
C ASN A 110 1.30 14.79 -9.84
N THR A 111 0.95 15.71 -10.74
CA THR A 111 1.72 15.93 -11.97
C THR A 111 3.14 16.36 -11.64
N ASN A 112 4.10 16.15 -12.54
CA ASN A 112 5.42 16.75 -12.51
C ASN A 112 5.45 18.03 -13.35
N ASP A 113 4.42 18.86 -13.21
CA ASP A 113 4.32 20.21 -13.77
C ASP A 113 4.62 20.26 -15.28
N GLY A 114 4.04 19.31 -16.02
CA GLY A 114 4.17 19.19 -17.48
C GLY A 114 5.42 18.45 -17.97
N ASP A 115 6.22 17.87 -17.08
CA ASP A 115 7.45 17.15 -17.44
C ASP A 115 7.19 15.62 -17.61
N GLY A 116 5.98 15.29 -18.04
CA GLY A 116 5.48 13.95 -18.42
C GLY A 116 5.55 12.89 -17.33
N TRP A 117 5.21 13.28 -16.11
CA TRP A 117 4.58 12.42 -15.11
C TRP A 117 3.28 13.12 -14.73
N ASP A 118 2.16 12.78 -15.37
CA ASP A 118 0.91 13.51 -15.19
C ASP A 118 0.12 13.01 -13.95
N ILE A 119 -1.09 13.52 -13.72
CA ILE A 119 -1.94 13.03 -12.62
C ILE A 119 -2.18 11.56 -12.83
N ARG A 120 -1.81 10.77 -11.82
CA ARG A 120 -1.94 9.32 -11.88
C ARG A 120 -2.80 8.81 -10.75
N LEU A 121 -3.68 7.87 -11.07
CA LEU A 121 -4.34 7.06 -10.06
C LEU A 121 -3.56 5.77 -9.88
N HIS A 122 -3.10 5.50 -8.67
CA HIS A 122 -2.33 4.30 -8.35
C HIS A 122 -3.16 3.33 -7.51
N TYR A 123 -2.99 2.03 -7.79
CA TYR A 123 -3.25 0.96 -6.83
C TYR A 123 -1.89 0.49 -6.30
N LEU A 124 -1.74 0.45 -4.97
CA LEU A 124 -0.47 0.19 -4.30
C LEU A 124 -0.53 -1.17 -3.58
N PRO A 125 -0.25 -2.29 -4.27
CA PRO A 125 0.05 -3.53 -3.56
C PRO A 125 1.34 -3.34 -2.74
N MET A 126 1.46 -4.10 -1.65
CA MET A 126 2.63 -4.00 -0.78
C MET A 126 3.93 -4.29 -1.55
N GLY A 127 4.93 -3.42 -1.39
CA GLY A 127 6.21 -3.47 -2.09
C GLY A 127 6.20 -2.83 -3.47
N ALA A 128 5.07 -2.25 -3.92
CA ALA A 128 5.00 -1.59 -5.22
C ALA A 128 6.01 -0.43 -5.30
N HIS A 129 6.76 -0.42 -6.40
CA HIS A 129 7.50 0.75 -6.85
C HIS A 129 6.73 1.39 -8.00
N MET A 130 6.25 2.62 -7.83
CA MET A 130 5.39 3.32 -8.79
C MET A 130 6.17 4.04 -9.89
N GLY A 131 7.46 4.30 -9.73
CA GLY A 131 8.36 4.66 -10.83
C GLY A 131 9.01 6.02 -10.73
N TYR A 132 8.46 6.96 -9.96
CA TYR A 132 9.01 8.30 -9.84
C TYR A 132 10.08 8.39 -8.74
N PRO A 133 11.23 9.08 -8.94
CA PRO A 133 11.72 9.65 -10.20
C PRO A 133 12.65 8.70 -10.96
N MET A 134 12.87 7.48 -10.49
CA MET A 134 13.95 6.62 -10.98
C MET A 134 13.65 5.94 -12.33
N TYR A 135 12.38 5.65 -12.61
CA TYR A 135 11.94 4.86 -13.77
C TYR A 135 11.00 5.61 -14.72
N TYR A 136 10.47 6.76 -14.33
CA TYR A 136 9.31 7.42 -14.96
C TYR A 136 9.42 7.82 -16.45
N LYS A 137 10.63 7.80 -17.05
CA LYS A 137 10.84 8.10 -18.48
C LYS A 137 11.43 6.92 -19.23
N ASN A 138 12.63 6.52 -18.87
CA ASN A 138 13.42 5.56 -19.64
C ASN A 138 13.17 4.10 -19.23
N PHE A 139 12.43 3.85 -18.15
CA PHE A 139 12.19 2.50 -17.60
C PHE A 139 10.72 2.28 -17.23
N ALA A 140 9.79 2.80 -18.05
CA ALA A 140 8.36 2.74 -17.77
C ALA A 140 7.79 1.31 -17.64
N SER A 141 8.46 0.30 -18.19
CA SER A 141 8.11 -1.12 -18.03
C SER A 141 8.66 -1.76 -16.75
N GLU A 142 9.45 -1.02 -15.96
CA GLU A 142 10.14 -1.51 -14.77
C GLU A 142 9.55 -1.04 -13.45
N HIS A 143 8.39 -0.40 -13.49
CA HIS A 143 7.63 -0.04 -12.30
C HIS A 143 6.19 -0.53 -12.41
N MET A 144 5.50 -0.63 -11.28
CA MET A 144 4.09 -1.02 -11.26
C MET A 144 3.27 -0.02 -12.11
N PRO A 145 2.38 -0.49 -12.99
CA PRO A 145 1.55 0.41 -13.79
C PRO A 145 0.51 1.13 -12.92
N SER A 146 0.31 2.42 -13.19
CA SER A 146 -0.81 3.19 -12.68
C SER A 146 -2.14 2.67 -13.26
N LEU A 147 -3.24 2.83 -12.52
CA LEU A 147 -4.59 2.51 -12.99
C LEU A 147 -5.02 3.44 -14.13
N ALA A 148 -4.67 4.72 -14.03
CA ALA A 148 -4.98 5.73 -15.03
C ALA A 148 -3.97 6.88 -14.99
N ASP A 149 -3.90 7.58 -16.11
CA ASP A 149 -3.26 8.88 -16.28
C ASP A 149 -4.37 9.87 -16.72
N TYR A 150 -4.50 10.99 -16.01
CA TYR A 150 -5.55 11.99 -16.20
C TYR A 150 -5.01 13.32 -16.74
N GLY A 151 -3.73 13.41 -17.14
CA GLY A 151 -3.14 14.65 -17.60
C GLY A 151 -2.98 15.68 -16.48
N ASN A 152 -3.39 16.92 -16.74
CA ASN A 152 -3.24 18.03 -15.79
C ASN A 152 -4.18 17.90 -14.59
N GLY A 153 -3.70 18.35 -13.42
CA GLY A 153 -4.49 18.46 -12.20
C GLY A 153 -3.60 18.67 -10.99
N SER A 154 -4.21 18.66 -9.81
CA SER A 154 -3.49 18.68 -8.53
C SER A 154 -4.23 17.79 -7.54
N GLY A 155 -3.90 16.49 -7.54
CA GLY A 155 -4.50 15.50 -6.66
C GLY A 155 -4.24 15.78 -5.18
N THR A 156 -5.30 15.68 -4.39
CA THR A 156 -5.26 15.90 -2.94
C THR A 156 -5.84 14.69 -2.18
N GLY A 157 -7.02 14.84 -1.58
CA GLY A 157 -7.69 13.84 -0.75
C GLY A 157 -8.04 12.53 -1.47
N GLY A 158 -8.12 11.44 -0.71
CA GLY A 158 -8.43 10.10 -1.19
C GLY A 158 -9.26 9.33 -0.17
N LEU A 159 -10.47 8.93 -0.54
CA LEU A 159 -11.40 8.26 0.36
C LEU A 159 -12.03 7.03 -0.28
N TRP A 160 -12.02 5.90 0.42
CA TRP A 160 -12.89 4.78 0.07
C TRP A 160 -14.19 4.88 0.86
N VAL A 161 -15.31 5.06 0.15
CA VAL A 161 -16.64 5.01 0.77
C VAL A 161 -17.14 3.58 0.70
N HIS A 162 -17.38 2.96 1.85
CA HIS A 162 -18.19 1.74 1.96
C HIS A 162 -19.30 1.98 2.98
N ASP A 163 -20.41 2.55 2.51
CA ASP A 163 -21.55 2.99 3.33
C ASP A 163 -22.87 2.69 2.58
N PRO A 164 -23.77 1.86 3.14
CA PRO A 164 -25.01 1.46 2.47
C PRO A 164 -26.04 2.59 2.37
N GLY A 165 -25.85 3.74 3.04
CA GLY A 165 -26.79 4.86 2.94
C GLY A 165 -26.62 5.71 1.68
N PHE A 166 -25.48 5.60 0.98
CA PHE A 166 -25.31 6.22 -0.32
C PHE A 166 -26.11 5.46 -1.39
N PRO A 167 -26.87 6.17 -2.26
CA PRO A 167 -27.75 5.52 -3.21
C PRO A 167 -26.98 4.80 -4.33
N LYS A 168 -27.64 3.84 -4.98
CA LYS A 168 -27.12 3.12 -6.15
C LYS A 168 -25.74 2.51 -5.86
N ASP A 169 -24.77 2.80 -6.72
CA ASP A 169 -23.41 2.32 -6.67
C ASP A 169 -22.45 3.29 -5.97
N TYR A 170 -22.90 4.44 -5.44
CA TYR A 170 -22.00 5.41 -4.79
C TYR A 170 -21.40 4.92 -3.47
N GLY A 171 -22.09 4.01 -2.77
CA GLY A 171 -21.73 3.55 -1.43
C GLY A 171 -20.65 2.48 -1.33
N ASN A 172 -19.96 2.13 -2.42
CA ASN A 172 -18.83 1.21 -2.40
C ASN A 172 -17.82 1.60 -3.51
N ASN A 173 -17.13 2.73 -3.33
CA ASN A 173 -16.30 3.33 -4.37
C ASN A 173 -15.12 4.12 -3.82
N LEU A 174 -14.12 4.31 -4.69
CA LEU A 174 -13.01 5.21 -4.48
C LEU A 174 -13.39 6.63 -4.91
N TYR A 175 -13.03 7.62 -4.11
CA TYR A 175 -13.19 9.04 -4.39
C TYR A 175 -11.85 9.74 -4.25
N THR A 176 -11.56 10.69 -5.14
CA THR A 176 -10.37 11.53 -5.03
C THR A 176 -10.70 12.98 -5.30
N ALA A 177 -10.07 13.87 -4.54
CA ALA A 177 -10.14 15.31 -4.72
C ALA A 177 -9.05 15.80 -5.67
N ASP A 178 -9.37 16.83 -6.44
CA ASP A 178 -8.42 17.53 -7.29
C ASP A 178 -8.56 19.04 -7.05
N TRP A 179 -7.52 19.61 -6.47
CA TRP A 179 -7.42 21.03 -6.14
C TRP A 179 -7.57 21.92 -7.37
N LEU A 180 -6.76 21.64 -8.40
CA LEU A 180 -6.66 22.48 -9.59
C LEU A 180 -7.96 22.40 -10.40
N LEU A 181 -8.56 21.22 -10.48
CA LEU A 181 -9.80 20.99 -11.22
C LEU A 181 -11.06 21.35 -10.41
N ASN A 182 -10.92 21.80 -9.15
CA ASN A 182 -12.02 22.24 -8.28
C ASN A 182 -13.14 21.19 -8.16
N GLN A 183 -12.77 19.93 -7.94
CA GLN A 183 -13.73 18.85 -7.94
C GLN A 183 -13.32 17.64 -7.10
N VAL A 184 -14.33 16.90 -6.66
CA VAL A 184 -14.20 15.51 -6.25
C VAL A 184 -14.72 14.62 -7.37
N THR A 185 -14.00 13.54 -7.62
CA THR A 185 -14.30 12.53 -8.64
C THR A 185 -14.50 11.16 -8.01
N ARG A 186 -15.40 10.38 -8.58
CA ARG A 186 -15.65 8.97 -8.24
C ARG A 186 -14.93 8.07 -9.23
N HIS A 187 -14.41 6.94 -8.73
CA HIS A 187 -13.62 5.99 -9.50
C HIS A 187 -14.21 4.57 -9.43
N PRO A 188 -15.19 4.23 -10.28
CA PRO A 188 -15.65 2.85 -10.42
C PRO A 188 -14.52 1.90 -10.85
N LEU A 189 -14.25 0.89 -10.02
CA LEU A 189 -13.21 -0.12 -10.26
C LEU A 189 -13.81 -1.45 -10.71
N THR A 190 -13.27 -2.00 -11.80
CA THR A 190 -13.58 -3.35 -12.28
C THR A 190 -12.36 -4.24 -12.08
N PRO A 191 -12.43 -5.35 -11.32
CA PRO A 191 -11.28 -6.24 -11.13
C PRO A 191 -10.71 -6.77 -12.46
N LYS A 192 -9.39 -6.71 -12.60
CA LYS A 192 -8.65 -7.24 -13.77
C LYS A 192 -7.33 -7.83 -13.32
N GLY A 193 -7.30 -9.16 -13.24
CA GLY A 193 -6.14 -9.88 -12.72
C GLY A 193 -5.79 -9.44 -11.29
N GLY A 194 -4.54 -9.04 -11.07
CA GLY A 194 -4.02 -8.52 -9.81
C GLY A 194 -4.35 -7.04 -9.55
N SER A 195 -4.94 -6.35 -10.53
CA SER A 195 -5.25 -4.92 -10.51
C SER A 195 -6.71 -4.63 -10.87
N PHE A 196 -6.99 -3.44 -11.42
CA PHE A 196 -8.31 -2.94 -11.79
C PHE A 196 -8.27 -2.19 -13.12
N ASP A 197 -9.32 -2.32 -13.92
CA ASP A 197 -9.70 -1.26 -14.85
C ASP A 197 -10.48 -0.20 -14.07
N VAL A 198 -10.32 1.07 -14.45
CA VAL A 198 -10.93 2.22 -13.75
C VAL A 198 -11.67 3.14 -14.72
N LYS A 199 -12.76 3.74 -14.25
CA LYS A 199 -13.42 4.90 -14.86
C LYS A 199 -13.30 6.10 -13.92
N GLN A 200 -13.36 7.31 -14.47
CA GLN A 200 -13.49 8.53 -13.67
C GLN A 200 -14.83 9.20 -14.00
N GLU A 201 -15.56 9.58 -12.96
CA GLU A 201 -16.84 10.28 -13.06
C GLU A 201 -16.83 11.50 -12.14
N ASP A 202 -17.37 12.62 -12.63
CA ASP A 202 -17.58 13.81 -11.81
C ASP A 202 -18.56 13.48 -10.67
N PHE A 203 -18.21 13.86 -9.43
CA PHE A 203 -19.08 13.66 -8.27
C PHE A 203 -19.63 14.98 -7.74
N VAL A 204 -18.76 15.89 -7.29
CA VAL A 204 -19.17 17.22 -6.80
C VAL A 204 -18.12 18.27 -7.16
N LYS A 205 -18.57 19.45 -7.60
CA LYS A 205 -17.71 20.61 -7.79
C LYS A 205 -17.59 21.35 -6.46
N VAL A 206 -16.37 21.43 -5.96
CA VAL A 206 -16.02 22.14 -4.74
C VAL A 206 -14.71 22.85 -5.04
N PRO A 207 -14.63 24.18 -4.93
CA PRO A 207 -13.38 24.90 -5.08
C PRO A 207 -12.28 24.38 -4.14
N HIS A 208 -11.06 24.18 -4.65
CA HIS A 208 -9.87 23.76 -3.89
C HIS A 208 -10.14 22.68 -2.82
N PRO A 209 -10.69 21.51 -3.18
CA PRO A 209 -10.95 20.46 -2.21
C PRO A 209 -9.62 19.87 -1.76
N ALA A 210 -9.43 19.81 -0.44
CA ALA A 210 -8.21 19.32 0.19
C ALA A 210 -8.35 17.87 0.66
N ASP A 211 -9.47 17.54 1.32
CA ASP A 211 -9.67 16.21 1.90
C ASP A 211 -11.15 15.86 2.11
N MET A 212 -11.45 14.58 2.40
CA MET A 212 -12.78 14.04 2.58
C MET A 212 -12.85 13.03 3.75
N ALA A 213 -13.95 13.04 4.51
CA ALA A 213 -14.20 12.06 5.57
C ALA A 213 -15.68 11.64 5.66
N MET A 214 -15.92 10.43 6.18
CA MET A 214 -17.26 9.91 6.49
C MET A 214 -17.55 9.99 7.99
N ASP A 215 -18.81 10.23 8.37
CA ASP A 215 -19.24 10.24 9.79
C ASP A 215 -19.85 8.91 10.28
N GLY A 216 -20.11 7.96 9.38
CA GLY A 216 -20.82 6.71 9.65
C GLY A 216 -22.33 6.88 9.80
N GLN A 217 -22.88 8.04 9.42
CA GLN A 217 -24.31 8.32 9.30
C GLN A 217 -24.68 8.68 7.85
N SER A 218 -23.89 8.17 6.89
CA SER A 218 -24.04 8.44 5.47
C SER A 218 -23.81 9.90 5.07
N ASN A 219 -23.02 10.68 5.82
CA ASN A 219 -22.59 12.00 5.36
C ASN A 219 -21.10 11.97 5.02
N MET A 220 -20.78 12.54 3.86
CA MET A 220 -19.40 12.86 3.47
C MET A 220 -19.14 14.34 3.76
N PHE A 221 -18.05 14.63 4.44
CA PHE A 221 -17.55 15.98 4.66
C PHE A 221 -16.36 16.23 3.76
N ILE A 222 -16.33 17.37 3.07
CA ILE A 222 -15.26 17.77 2.15
C ILE A 222 -14.68 19.07 2.69
N ALA A 223 -13.39 19.06 3.01
CA ALA A 223 -12.66 20.27 3.36
C ALA A 223 -12.26 21.01 2.08
N SER A 224 -12.64 22.28 1.97
CA SER A 224 -12.21 23.20 0.93
C SER A 224 -11.26 24.23 1.54
N LEU A 225 -10.13 24.49 0.89
CA LEU A 225 -9.24 25.59 1.23
C LEU A 225 -9.42 26.77 0.26
N TYR A 226 -10.66 27.00 -0.18
CA TYR A 226 -10.97 28.16 -1.01
C TYR A 226 -10.52 29.48 -0.33
N GLY A 227 -9.87 30.34 -1.12
CA GLY A 227 -9.23 31.56 -0.62
C GLY A 227 -7.85 31.34 0.03
N GLY A 228 -7.39 30.10 0.12
CA GLY A 228 -6.04 29.74 0.55
C GLY A 228 -5.10 29.42 -0.61
N ASP A 229 -3.81 29.38 -0.28
CA ASP A 229 -2.71 29.04 -1.18
C ASP A 229 -1.84 27.92 -0.54
N TYR A 230 -0.77 27.49 -1.21
CA TYR A 230 0.22 26.52 -0.71
C TYR A 230 1.04 27.04 0.49
N THR A 231 0.79 28.29 0.91
CA THR A 231 1.41 28.93 2.07
C THR A 231 0.34 29.36 3.07
N TYR A 232 0.76 29.63 4.30
CA TYR A 232 -0.14 30.07 5.34
C TYR A 232 -0.87 31.36 4.92
N SER A 233 -2.19 31.27 4.78
CA SER A 233 -3.05 32.35 4.25
C SER A 233 -3.93 33.00 5.33
N GLY A 234 -3.66 32.73 6.61
CA GLY A 234 -4.42 33.22 7.76
C GLY A 234 -5.26 32.15 8.47
N ASP A 235 -5.80 32.52 9.64
CA ASP A 235 -6.54 31.60 10.52
C ASP A 235 -7.96 31.27 10.03
N THR A 236 -8.50 32.03 9.07
CA THR A 236 -9.88 31.91 8.58
C THR A 236 -9.89 31.77 7.07
N VAL A 237 -9.65 30.56 6.60
CA VAL A 237 -9.61 30.19 5.18
C VAL A 237 -10.47 28.95 4.96
N GLY A 238 -11.11 28.89 3.80
CA GLY A 238 -11.84 27.70 3.39
C GLY A 238 -13.19 27.51 4.08
N TYR A 239 -13.74 26.31 3.92
CA TYR A 239 -15.01 25.87 4.49
C TYR A 239 -15.15 24.35 4.40
N VAL A 240 -16.13 23.79 5.11
CA VAL A 240 -16.48 22.37 5.01
C VAL A 240 -17.83 22.22 4.32
N VAL A 241 -17.89 21.38 3.28
CA VAL A 241 -19.12 20.98 2.59
C VAL A 241 -19.59 19.66 3.16
N ARG A 242 -20.87 19.56 3.54
CA ARG A 242 -21.50 18.28 3.86
C ARG A 242 -22.32 17.79 2.67
N VAL A 243 -21.99 16.60 2.18
CA VAL A 243 -22.72 15.88 1.14
C VAL A 243 -23.51 14.75 1.79
N SER A 244 -24.82 14.77 1.61
CA SER A 244 -25.76 13.82 2.20
C SER A 244 -26.67 13.24 1.11
N PRO A 245 -27.03 11.94 1.19
CA PRO A 245 -28.09 11.37 0.37
C PRO A 245 -29.40 12.17 0.52
N PRO A 246 -30.17 12.41 -0.56
CA PRO A 246 -31.36 13.27 -0.52
C PRO A 246 -32.42 12.86 0.52
N ASN A 247 -32.48 11.57 0.85
CA ASN A 247 -33.42 10.99 1.82
C ASN A 247 -32.68 10.33 3.01
N ALA A 248 -31.52 10.87 3.39
CA ALA A 248 -30.74 10.32 4.49
C ALA A 248 -31.54 10.35 5.80
N VAL A 249 -31.85 9.17 6.34
CA VAL A 249 -32.42 9.04 7.68
C VAL A 249 -31.28 9.00 8.68
N VAL A 250 -31.11 10.08 9.46
CA VAL A 250 -30.15 10.10 10.56
C VAL A 250 -30.64 9.12 11.63
N LYS A 251 -29.93 8.00 11.78
CA LYS A 251 -30.20 7.03 12.84
C LYS A 251 -29.46 7.44 14.10
N PRO A 252 -30.13 7.51 15.27
CA PRO A 252 -29.45 7.69 16.55
C PRO A 252 -28.36 6.63 16.73
N ARG A 253 -27.14 7.08 17.01
CA ARG A 253 -25.98 6.21 17.20
C ARG A 253 -25.71 6.05 18.68
N ALA A 254 -25.78 4.82 19.19
CA ALA A 254 -25.30 4.53 20.53
C ALA A 254 -23.79 4.79 20.61
N ALA A 255 -23.34 5.36 21.73
CA ALA A 255 -21.91 5.53 21.99
C ALA A 255 -21.20 4.17 21.91
N ILE A 256 -20.10 4.07 21.17
CA ILE A 256 -19.41 2.79 20.93
C ILE A 256 -19.07 2.06 22.24
N GLY A 257 -18.67 2.80 23.28
CA GLY A 257 -18.33 2.26 24.60
C GLY A 257 -19.50 1.63 25.36
N SER A 258 -20.75 1.99 25.05
CA SER A 258 -21.93 1.42 25.72
C SER A 258 -22.45 0.13 25.06
N LEU A 259 -21.94 -0.23 23.88
CA LEU A 259 -22.36 -1.44 23.18
C LEU A 259 -21.89 -2.70 23.91
N SER A 260 -22.73 -3.74 23.92
CA SER A 260 -22.32 -5.06 24.43
C SER A 260 -21.34 -5.74 23.48
N ASP A 261 -20.60 -6.74 23.96
CA ASP A 261 -19.70 -7.53 23.10
C ASP A 261 -20.48 -8.22 21.95
N VAL A 262 -21.78 -8.48 22.12
CA VAL A 262 -22.66 -9.00 21.06
C VAL A 262 -22.94 -7.93 20.01
N ALA A 263 -23.32 -6.73 20.43
CA ALA A 263 -23.62 -5.61 19.52
C ALA A 263 -22.37 -5.17 18.74
N LEU A 264 -21.20 -5.16 19.37
CA LEU A 264 -19.94 -4.87 18.68
C LEU A 264 -19.65 -5.87 17.56
N ARG A 265 -19.98 -7.16 17.73
CA ARG A 265 -19.81 -8.14 16.66
C ARG A 265 -20.77 -7.92 15.49
N VAL A 266 -21.98 -7.42 15.76
CA VAL A 266 -22.91 -7.01 14.69
C VAL A 266 -22.33 -5.84 13.89
N TRP A 267 -21.78 -4.83 14.58
CA TRP A 267 -21.13 -3.70 13.91
C TRP A 267 -19.86 -4.09 13.16
N LEU A 268 -19.09 -5.06 13.68
CA LEU A 268 -17.86 -5.53 13.05
C LEU A 268 -18.07 -6.11 11.64
N VAL A 269 -19.27 -6.63 11.37
CA VAL A 269 -19.65 -7.22 10.07
C VAL A 269 -20.60 -6.35 9.26
N ASP A 270 -20.90 -5.13 9.73
CA ASP A 270 -21.82 -4.21 9.07
C ASP A 270 -21.30 -3.80 7.68
N ALA A 271 -22.20 -3.41 6.78
CA ALA A 271 -21.83 -2.86 5.46
C ALA A 271 -21.14 -1.49 5.58
N ASN A 272 -21.38 -0.74 6.66
CA ASN A 272 -20.73 0.54 6.94
C ASN A 272 -19.29 0.37 7.47
N ALA A 273 -18.29 0.89 6.76
CA ALA A 273 -16.88 0.81 7.15
C ALA A 273 -16.57 1.46 8.49
N GLU A 274 -17.22 2.59 8.81
CA GLU A 274 -17.03 3.28 10.09
C GLU A 274 -17.51 2.41 11.26
N TYR A 275 -18.56 1.63 11.06
CA TYR A 275 -19.06 0.74 12.10
C TYR A 275 -18.08 -0.41 12.33
N ARG A 276 -17.56 -1.00 11.24
CA ARG A 276 -16.56 -2.07 11.33
C ARG A 276 -15.30 -1.62 12.05
N LEU A 277 -14.75 -0.46 11.66
CA LEU A 277 -13.52 0.06 12.25
C LEU A 277 -13.71 0.41 13.74
N GLN A 278 -14.76 1.15 14.09
CA GLN A 278 -15.01 1.52 15.49
C GLN A 278 -15.30 0.29 16.37
N ALA A 279 -16.07 -0.66 15.86
CA ALA A 279 -16.35 -1.90 16.59
C ALA A 279 -15.10 -2.73 16.82
N GLN A 280 -14.22 -2.86 15.82
CA GLN A 280 -12.91 -3.50 16.01
C GLN A 280 -12.14 -2.80 17.12
N ARG A 281 -11.98 -1.47 17.05
CA ARG A 281 -11.17 -0.72 18.02
C ARG A 281 -11.66 -0.91 19.44
N GLU A 282 -12.97 -0.91 19.64
CA GLU A 282 -13.57 -1.18 20.95
C GLU A 282 -13.38 -2.64 21.40
N ILE A 283 -13.50 -3.63 20.49
CA ILE A 283 -13.21 -5.04 20.80
C ILE A 283 -11.74 -5.20 21.24
N LEU A 284 -10.80 -4.59 20.54
CA LEU A 284 -9.37 -4.64 20.87
C LEU A 284 -9.09 -3.95 22.21
N ARG A 285 -9.71 -2.79 22.46
CA ARG A 285 -9.58 -2.06 23.73
C ARG A 285 -10.06 -2.88 24.93
N ARG A 286 -11.12 -3.69 24.76
CA ARG A 286 -11.67 -4.57 25.80
C ARG A 286 -10.84 -5.82 26.07
N GLY A 287 -9.88 -6.14 25.20
CA GLY A 287 -8.98 -7.27 25.36
C GLY A 287 -9.60 -8.64 25.06
N SER A 288 -8.77 -9.67 25.15
CA SER A 288 -9.08 -11.03 24.68
C SER A 288 -9.96 -11.81 25.67
N LYS A 289 -11.28 -11.69 25.54
CA LYS A 289 -12.25 -12.54 26.26
C LYS A 289 -12.53 -13.83 25.50
N ALA A 290 -12.52 -14.98 26.18
CA ALA A 290 -12.73 -16.28 25.53
C ALA A 290 -14.01 -16.38 24.65
N PRO A 291 -15.19 -15.88 25.08
CA PRO A 291 -16.39 -15.89 24.24
C PRO A 291 -16.26 -15.01 22.98
N VAL A 292 -15.54 -13.89 23.08
CA VAL A 292 -15.30 -12.98 21.95
C VAL A 292 -14.37 -13.64 20.93
N VAL A 293 -13.28 -14.24 21.40
CA VAL A 293 -12.34 -14.98 20.54
C VAL A 293 -13.04 -16.13 19.82
N ALA A 294 -13.85 -16.92 20.54
CA ALA A 294 -14.62 -18.01 19.93
C ALA A 294 -15.57 -17.49 18.84
N ALA A 295 -16.31 -16.40 19.11
CA ALA A 295 -17.23 -15.81 18.14
C ALA A 295 -16.50 -15.25 16.91
N LEU A 296 -15.33 -14.60 17.09
CA LEU A 296 -14.51 -14.12 15.97
C LEU A 296 -14.02 -15.27 15.09
N ARG A 297 -13.59 -16.39 15.68
CA ARG A 297 -13.22 -17.60 14.92
C ARG A 297 -14.38 -18.12 14.08
N THR A 298 -15.60 -18.13 14.64
CA THR A 298 -16.81 -18.48 13.89
C THR A 298 -17.08 -17.51 12.75
N LEU A 299 -17.00 -16.20 12.99
CA LEU A 299 -17.23 -15.16 11.96
C LEU A 299 -16.25 -15.28 10.79
N VAL A 300 -14.96 -15.49 11.08
CA VAL A 300 -13.92 -15.68 10.05
C VAL A 300 -14.28 -16.81 9.08
N LEU A 301 -14.84 -17.91 9.60
CA LEU A 301 -15.17 -19.11 8.84
C LEU A 301 -16.62 -19.13 8.32
N ASN A 302 -17.45 -18.14 8.67
CA ASN A 302 -18.85 -18.10 8.26
C ASN A 302 -18.99 -17.64 6.80
N ARG A 303 -19.14 -18.60 5.88
CA ARG A 303 -19.31 -18.33 4.44
C ARG A 303 -20.63 -17.63 4.07
N ARG A 304 -21.56 -17.47 5.01
CA ARG A 304 -22.78 -16.68 4.80
C ARG A 304 -22.53 -15.18 4.93
N GLU A 305 -21.48 -14.78 5.64
CA GLU A 305 -21.07 -13.38 5.72
C GLU A 305 -20.35 -12.95 4.44
N PRO A 306 -20.50 -11.68 4.02
CA PRO A 306 -19.76 -11.14 2.90
C PRO A 306 -18.26 -11.13 3.19
N ALA A 307 -17.44 -11.21 2.13
CA ALA A 307 -15.99 -11.33 2.27
C ALA A 307 -15.36 -10.19 3.09
N TYR A 308 -15.81 -8.93 2.92
CA TYR A 308 -15.30 -7.79 3.68
C TYR A 308 -15.52 -7.94 5.20
N ALA A 309 -16.64 -8.53 5.62
CA ALA A 309 -16.97 -8.74 7.03
C ALA A 309 -16.07 -9.82 7.63
N ARG A 310 -15.81 -10.88 6.87
CA ARG A 310 -14.88 -11.94 7.26
C ARG A 310 -13.45 -11.42 7.35
N VAL A 311 -13.03 -10.56 6.43
CA VAL A 311 -11.72 -9.88 6.48
C VAL A 311 -11.61 -8.99 7.72
N ALA A 312 -12.63 -8.19 8.03
CA ALA A 312 -12.68 -7.42 9.28
C ALA A 312 -12.53 -8.32 10.52
N ALA A 313 -13.24 -9.45 10.56
CA ALA A 313 -13.10 -10.43 11.64
C ALA A 313 -11.71 -11.09 11.70
N MET A 314 -11.08 -11.39 10.56
CA MET A 314 -9.73 -11.98 10.48
C MET A 314 -8.69 -11.08 11.12
N PHE A 315 -8.65 -9.81 10.71
CA PHE A 315 -7.68 -8.87 11.22
C PHE A 315 -7.98 -8.44 12.66
N THR A 316 -9.25 -8.45 13.08
CA THR A 316 -9.61 -8.28 14.50
C THR A 316 -9.10 -9.45 15.33
N LEU A 317 -9.31 -10.70 14.89
CA LEU A 317 -8.84 -11.90 15.57
C LEU A 317 -7.31 -11.93 15.65
N SER A 318 -6.62 -11.66 14.54
CA SER A 318 -5.15 -11.63 14.48
C SER A 318 -4.57 -10.61 15.46
N GLN A 319 -5.10 -9.39 15.49
CA GLN A 319 -4.67 -8.37 16.44
C GLN A 319 -4.99 -8.71 17.90
N LEU A 320 -6.11 -9.40 18.16
CA LEU A 320 -6.56 -9.72 19.52
C LEU A 320 -5.77 -10.86 20.16
N VAL A 321 -5.36 -11.88 19.39
CA VAL A 321 -4.75 -13.11 19.93
C VAL A 321 -3.44 -13.54 19.25
N GLY A 322 -2.93 -12.74 18.31
CA GLY A 322 -1.68 -12.98 17.59
C GLY A 322 -1.64 -14.37 16.95
N ALA A 323 -0.54 -15.10 17.19
CA ALA A 323 -0.30 -16.43 16.63
C ALA A 323 -1.41 -17.47 16.96
N SER A 324 -2.19 -17.26 18.02
CA SER A 324 -3.34 -18.12 18.36
C SER A 324 -4.50 -18.03 17.35
N SER A 325 -4.41 -17.11 16.37
CA SER A 325 -5.33 -16.98 15.24
C SER A 325 -4.95 -17.88 14.06
N HIS A 326 -3.70 -18.35 13.96
CA HIS A 326 -3.14 -18.98 12.75
C HIS A 326 -3.90 -20.22 12.27
N THR A 327 -4.40 -21.04 13.20
CA THR A 327 -5.22 -22.21 12.83
C THR A 327 -6.48 -21.79 12.09
N THR A 328 -7.19 -20.79 12.60
CA THR A 328 -8.40 -20.25 11.96
C THR A 328 -8.06 -19.57 10.62
N LEU A 329 -6.97 -18.81 10.56
CA LEU A 329 -6.54 -18.15 9.32
C LEU A 329 -6.14 -19.17 8.24
N ARG A 330 -5.43 -20.26 8.58
CA ARG A 330 -5.16 -21.36 7.65
C ARG A 330 -6.44 -22.01 7.14
N SER A 331 -7.42 -22.25 8.01
CA SER A 331 -8.71 -22.78 7.57
C SER A 331 -9.44 -21.81 6.63
N ALA A 332 -9.35 -20.50 6.88
CA ALA A 332 -9.90 -19.48 5.99
C ALA A 332 -9.17 -19.40 4.63
N ALA A 333 -7.86 -19.71 4.60
CA ALA A 333 -7.08 -19.77 3.36
C ALA A 333 -7.53 -20.88 2.38
N ALA A 334 -8.37 -21.83 2.83
CA ALA A 334 -9.01 -22.81 1.93
C ALA A 334 -10.20 -22.24 1.14
N ASP A 335 -10.68 -21.04 1.47
CA ASP A 335 -11.84 -20.43 0.84
C ASP A 335 -11.45 -19.37 -0.20
N PRO A 336 -11.75 -19.58 -1.51
CA PRO A 336 -11.38 -18.64 -2.57
C PRO A 336 -11.84 -17.20 -2.33
N ALA A 337 -12.98 -17.00 -1.65
CA ALA A 337 -13.54 -15.67 -1.43
C ALA A 337 -12.71 -14.81 -0.48
N VAL A 338 -11.88 -15.43 0.37
CA VAL A 338 -11.08 -14.73 1.38
C VAL A 338 -9.60 -15.16 1.43
N LYS A 339 -9.19 -16.10 0.58
CA LYS A 339 -7.87 -16.74 0.58
C LYS A 339 -6.72 -15.74 0.63
N ALA A 340 -6.70 -14.75 -0.28
CA ALA A 340 -5.62 -13.78 -0.35
C ALA A 340 -5.43 -13.00 0.96
N TRP A 341 -6.52 -12.65 1.65
CA TRP A 341 -6.48 -11.91 2.91
C TRP A 341 -6.13 -12.81 4.10
N ALA A 342 -6.55 -14.07 4.09
CA ALA A 342 -6.13 -15.05 5.07
C ALA A 342 -4.61 -15.31 4.99
N LEU A 343 -4.06 -15.42 3.76
CA LEU A 343 -2.62 -15.52 3.53
C LEU A 343 -1.89 -14.27 4.02
N ARG A 344 -2.39 -13.07 3.69
CA ARG A 344 -1.83 -11.81 4.21
C ARG A 344 -1.84 -11.77 5.73
N ALA A 345 -2.97 -12.07 6.37
CA ALA A 345 -3.13 -12.00 7.83
C ALA A 345 -2.19 -12.93 8.61
N LEU A 346 -1.69 -14.00 8.00
CA LEU A 346 -0.70 -14.91 8.58
C LEU A 346 0.72 -14.31 8.67
N VAL A 347 1.02 -13.29 7.85
CA VAL A 347 2.40 -12.77 7.70
C VAL A 347 2.51 -11.25 7.76
N ASP A 348 1.39 -10.52 7.81
CA ASP A 348 1.41 -9.06 7.81
C ASP A 348 2.16 -8.52 9.04
N ASN A 349 1.99 -9.16 10.20
CA ASN A 349 2.80 -8.89 11.39
C ASN A 349 4.05 -9.78 11.40
N THR A 350 5.22 -9.18 11.16
CA THR A 350 6.53 -9.87 11.11
C THR A 350 6.96 -10.49 12.43
N THR A 351 6.42 -10.02 13.56
CA THR A 351 6.71 -10.59 14.89
C THR A 351 5.90 -11.85 15.19
N GLN A 352 5.00 -12.25 14.29
CA GLN A 352 4.05 -13.35 14.51
C GLN A 352 4.17 -14.43 13.41
N HIS A 353 5.36 -14.66 12.84
CA HIS A 353 5.52 -15.69 11.80
C HIS A 353 5.73 -17.11 12.36
N ASP A 354 5.92 -17.25 13.68
CA ASP A 354 6.20 -18.54 14.30
C ASP A 354 5.12 -19.59 13.98
N GLY A 355 5.56 -20.74 13.45
CA GLY A 355 4.69 -21.85 13.07
C GLY A 355 3.92 -21.66 11.75
N VAL A 356 4.17 -20.57 11.02
CA VAL A 356 3.65 -20.35 9.66
C VAL A 356 4.56 -21.06 8.66
N ASN A 357 4.02 -22.05 7.94
CA ASN A 357 4.80 -22.86 6.98
C ASN A 357 4.78 -22.23 5.58
N SER A 358 5.96 -21.96 5.02
CA SER A 358 6.14 -21.37 3.69
C SER A 358 5.49 -22.20 2.56
N ALA A 359 5.37 -23.52 2.74
CA ALA A 359 4.75 -24.43 1.76
C ALA A 359 3.31 -24.04 1.40
N LEU A 360 2.56 -23.45 2.33
CA LEU A 360 1.22 -22.93 2.07
C LEU A 360 1.23 -21.85 0.98
N PHE A 361 2.21 -20.94 1.02
CA PHE A 361 2.33 -19.85 0.06
C PHE A 361 2.94 -20.34 -1.25
N VAL A 362 3.90 -21.27 -1.21
CA VAL A 362 4.41 -21.95 -2.41
C VAL A 362 3.28 -22.62 -3.19
N GLN A 363 2.36 -23.32 -2.49
CA GLN A 363 1.18 -23.90 -3.13
C GLN A 363 0.29 -22.82 -3.77
N ALA A 364 0.08 -21.70 -3.07
CA ALA A 364 -0.76 -20.59 -3.52
C ALA A 364 -0.20 -19.83 -4.75
N LEU A 365 1.09 -19.99 -5.10
CA LEU A 365 1.65 -19.48 -6.36
C LEU A 365 0.98 -20.10 -7.60
N ASN A 366 0.43 -21.31 -7.47
CA ASN A 366 -0.27 -22.01 -8.55
C ASN A 366 -1.78 -21.71 -8.61
N ASP A 367 -2.28 -20.77 -7.79
CA ASP A 367 -3.70 -20.38 -7.81
C ASP A 367 -4.03 -19.61 -9.11
N THR A 368 -5.25 -19.76 -9.62
CA THR A 368 -5.69 -19.07 -10.83
C THR A 368 -5.99 -17.59 -10.58
N SER A 369 -6.17 -17.19 -9.32
CA SER A 369 -6.34 -15.80 -8.93
C SER A 369 -5.01 -15.09 -8.81
N ALA A 370 -4.75 -14.13 -9.71
CA ALA A 370 -3.60 -13.23 -9.63
C ALA A 370 -3.48 -12.54 -8.26
N ARG A 371 -4.60 -12.21 -7.59
CA ARG A 371 -4.60 -11.65 -6.23
C ARG A 371 -4.05 -12.63 -5.19
N VAL A 372 -4.38 -13.91 -5.30
CA VAL A 372 -3.84 -14.95 -4.42
C VAL A 372 -2.34 -15.14 -4.69
N GLN A 373 -1.93 -15.14 -5.96
CA GLN A 373 -0.52 -15.21 -6.35
C GLN A 373 0.27 -14.04 -5.76
N THR A 374 -0.21 -12.80 -5.92
CA THR A 374 0.41 -11.60 -5.32
C THR A 374 0.52 -11.72 -3.80
N ALA A 375 -0.55 -12.11 -3.10
CA ALA A 375 -0.51 -12.29 -1.65
C ALA A 375 0.51 -13.35 -1.22
N ALA A 376 0.63 -14.45 -1.96
CA ALA A 376 1.61 -15.50 -1.72
C ALA A 376 3.05 -15.03 -1.98
N LEU A 377 3.29 -14.29 -3.05
CA LEU A 377 4.60 -13.70 -3.38
C LEU A 377 5.05 -12.72 -2.29
N THR A 378 4.18 -11.79 -1.88
CA THR A 378 4.45 -10.87 -0.77
C THR A 378 4.75 -11.64 0.51
N ALA A 379 4.00 -12.71 0.82
CA ALA A 379 4.23 -13.52 2.00
C ALA A 379 5.59 -14.21 2.00
N LEU A 380 5.97 -14.85 0.89
CA LEU A 380 7.27 -15.50 0.74
C LEU A 380 8.44 -14.50 0.89
N ALA A 381 8.28 -13.30 0.35
CA ALA A 381 9.24 -12.20 0.53
C ALA A 381 9.37 -11.80 2.00
N ARG A 382 8.25 -11.56 2.70
CA ARG A 382 8.23 -11.18 4.12
C ARG A 382 8.82 -12.25 5.03
N MET A 383 8.63 -13.52 4.69
CA MET A 383 9.19 -14.66 5.43
C MET A 383 10.66 -14.93 5.08
N ASN A 384 11.24 -14.22 4.09
CA ASN A 384 12.57 -14.51 3.54
C ASN A 384 12.73 -16.00 3.14
N ALA A 385 11.71 -16.55 2.48
CA ALA A 385 11.62 -17.98 2.16
C ALA A 385 12.54 -18.36 0.98
N LYS A 386 13.85 -18.46 1.22
CA LYS A 386 14.88 -18.73 0.20
C LYS A 386 14.60 -19.99 -0.63
N ASP A 387 14.10 -21.04 0.01
CA ASP A 387 13.79 -22.32 -0.65
C ASP A 387 12.62 -22.21 -1.65
N ALA A 388 11.85 -21.11 -1.63
CA ALA A 388 10.78 -20.87 -2.57
C ALA A 388 11.24 -20.22 -3.89
N ALA A 389 12.52 -19.84 -4.03
CA ALA A 389 13.03 -19.10 -5.19
C ALA A 389 12.67 -19.76 -6.53
N SER A 390 12.89 -21.08 -6.67
CA SER A 390 12.56 -21.81 -7.89
C SER A 390 11.06 -21.85 -8.20
N ALA A 391 10.20 -21.82 -7.18
CA ALA A 391 8.75 -21.79 -7.36
C ALA A 391 8.22 -20.41 -7.77
N ILE A 392 8.97 -19.34 -7.49
CA ILE A 392 8.64 -17.95 -7.88
C ILE A 392 8.94 -17.71 -9.37
N VAL A 393 9.99 -18.33 -9.91
CA VAL A 393 10.49 -18.11 -11.28
C VAL A 393 9.41 -18.12 -12.35
N PRO A 394 8.44 -19.05 -12.40
CA PRO A 394 7.41 -19.02 -13.46
C PRO A 394 6.57 -17.74 -13.49
N LEU A 395 6.41 -17.06 -12.35
CA LEU A 395 5.55 -15.89 -12.22
C LEU A 395 6.23 -14.57 -12.61
N ILE A 396 7.57 -14.51 -12.69
CA ILE A 396 8.30 -13.30 -13.09
C ILE A 396 8.03 -12.91 -14.55
N GLY A 397 7.56 -13.85 -15.37
CA GLY A 397 7.12 -13.63 -16.75
C GLY A 397 5.61 -13.62 -16.93
N SER A 398 4.83 -13.45 -15.85
CA SER A 398 3.36 -13.40 -15.91
C SER A 398 2.88 -12.27 -16.82
N ALA A 399 1.82 -12.52 -17.59
CA ALA A 399 1.12 -11.50 -18.37
C ALA A 399 0.37 -10.49 -17.47
N ASP A 400 0.09 -10.87 -16.22
CA ASP A 400 -0.40 -9.95 -15.22
C ASP A 400 0.77 -9.14 -14.62
N ALA A 401 0.78 -7.84 -14.87
CA ALA A 401 1.86 -6.95 -14.43
C ALA A 401 1.99 -6.87 -12.90
N THR A 402 0.88 -7.00 -12.15
CA THR A 402 0.96 -7.01 -10.68
C THR A 402 1.67 -8.27 -10.21
N VAL A 403 1.34 -9.42 -10.78
CA VAL A 403 1.99 -10.69 -10.45
C VAL A 403 3.47 -10.67 -10.84
N SER A 404 3.82 -10.27 -12.06
CA SER A 404 5.20 -10.30 -12.52
C SER A 404 6.10 -9.34 -11.75
N HIS A 405 5.65 -8.12 -11.46
CA HIS A 405 6.43 -7.17 -10.64
C HIS A 405 6.61 -7.70 -9.21
N THR A 406 5.54 -8.15 -8.57
CA THR A 406 5.62 -8.72 -7.20
C THR A 406 6.50 -9.97 -7.18
N ALA A 407 6.50 -10.77 -8.25
CA ALA A 407 7.34 -11.97 -8.33
C ALA A 407 8.82 -11.64 -8.47
N ILE A 408 9.16 -10.61 -9.25
CA ILE A 408 10.54 -10.10 -9.35
C ILE A 408 10.98 -9.57 -7.98
N ASP A 409 10.15 -8.76 -7.32
CA ASP A 409 10.45 -8.23 -5.98
C ASP A 409 10.64 -9.34 -4.95
N ALA A 410 9.76 -10.34 -4.95
CA ALA A 410 9.86 -11.50 -4.08
C ALA A 410 11.13 -12.32 -4.37
N LEU A 411 11.47 -12.54 -5.65
CA LEU A 411 12.68 -13.27 -6.04
C LEU A 411 13.96 -12.56 -5.58
N VAL A 412 13.99 -11.22 -5.69
CA VAL A 412 15.07 -10.36 -5.15
C VAL A 412 15.14 -10.47 -3.63
N ALA A 413 14.01 -10.32 -2.94
CA ALA A 413 13.95 -10.36 -1.48
C ALA A 413 14.44 -11.69 -0.89
N VAL A 414 14.14 -12.83 -1.53
CA VAL A 414 14.60 -14.15 -1.09
C VAL A 414 16.02 -14.51 -1.59
N GLY A 415 16.69 -13.62 -2.33
CA GLY A 415 18.04 -13.83 -2.85
C GLY A 415 18.15 -14.95 -3.90
N GLY A 416 17.13 -15.09 -4.76
CA GLY A 416 16.99 -16.20 -5.71
C GLY A 416 17.88 -16.13 -6.95
N SER A 417 19.15 -15.73 -6.82
CA SER A 417 20.05 -15.51 -7.97
C SER A 417 20.34 -16.77 -8.79
N GLU A 418 20.49 -17.93 -8.15
CA GLU A 418 20.66 -19.22 -8.86
C GLU A 418 19.42 -19.63 -9.64
N ALA A 419 18.24 -19.47 -9.02
CA ALA A 419 16.97 -19.77 -9.67
C ALA A 419 16.73 -18.84 -10.88
N ALA A 420 17.03 -17.54 -10.74
CA ALA A 420 16.96 -16.58 -11.83
C ALA A 420 17.98 -16.89 -12.94
N LEU A 421 19.23 -17.26 -12.59
CA LEU A 421 20.24 -17.63 -13.57
C LEU A 421 19.82 -18.86 -14.39
N ALA A 422 19.29 -19.89 -13.72
CA ALA A 422 18.78 -21.08 -14.40
C ALA A 422 17.68 -20.74 -15.41
N ALA A 423 16.89 -19.70 -15.13
CA ALA A 423 15.84 -19.20 -16.00
C ALA A 423 16.33 -18.35 -17.19
N LEU A 424 17.64 -18.17 -17.40
CA LEU A 424 18.14 -17.48 -18.59
C LEU A 424 18.07 -18.35 -19.87
N ASN A 425 18.02 -19.68 -19.73
CA ASN A 425 18.05 -20.63 -20.84
C ASN A 425 16.78 -21.51 -20.86
N GLY A 426 16.30 -21.87 -22.06
CA GLY A 426 15.23 -22.87 -22.22
C GLY A 426 13.85 -22.46 -21.68
N THR A 427 13.59 -21.16 -21.56
CA THR A 427 12.31 -20.60 -21.07
C THR A 427 11.71 -19.59 -22.04
N THR A 428 10.55 -19.02 -21.70
CA THR A 428 9.89 -17.98 -22.49
C THR A 428 10.66 -16.64 -22.44
N PRO A 429 10.56 -15.78 -23.47
CA PRO A 429 11.18 -14.46 -23.46
C PRO A 429 10.79 -13.60 -22.24
N ALA A 430 9.53 -13.69 -21.79
CA ALA A 430 9.04 -12.95 -20.63
C ALA A 430 9.71 -13.38 -19.33
N VAL A 431 9.85 -14.70 -19.10
CA VAL A 431 10.54 -15.23 -17.90
C VAL A 431 12.03 -14.87 -17.94
N ARG A 432 12.68 -14.98 -19.11
CA ARG A 432 14.08 -14.55 -19.26
C ARG A 432 14.27 -13.06 -18.94
N ALA A 433 13.39 -12.18 -19.43
CA ALA A 433 13.44 -10.75 -19.13
C ALA A 433 13.22 -10.45 -17.64
N GLY A 434 12.24 -11.10 -17.01
CA GLY A 434 12.01 -10.98 -15.57
C GLY A 434 13.19 -11.49 -14.73
N ALA A 435 13.84 -12.58 -15.15
CA ALA A 435 15.03 -13.11 -14.49
C ALA A 435 16.21 -12.14 -14.56
N LEU A 436 16.48 -11.57 -15.73
CA LEU A 436 17.52 -10.54 -15.90
C LEU A 436 17.23 -9.29 -15.05
N ARG A 437 15.98 -8.87 -14.96
CA ARG A 437 15.55 -7.74 -14.12
C ARG A 437 15.73 -8.03 -12.64
N ALA A 438 15.41 -9.24 -12.18
CA ALA A 438 15.68 -9.67 -10.80
C ALA A 438 17.18 -9.70 -10.51
N LEU A 439 17.98 -10.34 -11.38
CA LEU A 439 19.43 -10.43 -11.24
C LEU A 439 20.09 -9.04 -11.21
N SER A 440 19.59 -8.08 -12.00
CA SER A 440 20.10 -6.71 -12.05
C SER A 440 19.88 -5.91 -10.76
N ARG A 441 19.10 -6.42 -9.80
CA ARG A 441 18.75 -5.78 -8.53
C ARG A 441 19.37 -6.47 -7.32
N MET A 442 20.05 -7.60 -7.52
CA MET A 442 20.71 -8.38 -6.46
C MET A 442 22.18 -7.95 -6.35
N HIS A 443 22.42 -6.82 -5.68
CA HIS A 443 23.75 -6.20 -5.53
C HIS A 443 24.68 -6.97 -4.58
N ASP A 444 24.96 -8.23 -4.92
CA ASP A 444 25.83 -9.12 -4.15
C ASP A 444 26.88 -9.81 -5.04
N VAL A 445 28.03 -10.14 -4.44
CA VAL A 445 29.17 -10.73 -5.14
C VAL A 445 28.85 -12.09 -5.75
N ARG A 446 27.92 -12.86 -5.15
CA ARG A 446 27.54 -14.18 -5.68
C ARG A 446 26.80 -14.01 -7.01
N THR A 447 25.84 -13.09 -7.08
CA THR A 447 25.10 -12.78 -8.32
C THR A 447 26.05 -12.35 -9.44
N VAL A 448 27.02 -11.47 -9.15
CA VAL A 448 28.03 -11.04 -10.13
C VAL A 448 28.87 -12.24 -10.63
N ARG A 449 29.36 -13.08 -9.71
CA ARG A 449 30.14 -14.28 -10.07
C ARG A 449 29.35 -15.28 -10.91
N LEU A 450 28.05 -15.40 -10.65
CA LEU A 450 27.14 -16.25 -11.41
C LEU A 450 26.91 -15.74 -12.84
N LEU A 451 26.86 -14.42 -13.04
CA LEU A 451 26.61 -13.82 -14.35
C LEU A 451 27.84 -13.76 -15.27
N ILE A 452 29.04 -13.51 -14.73
CA ILE A 452 30.28 -13.34 -15.53
C ILE A 452 30.49 -14.47 -16.56
N PRO A 453 30.36 -15.78 -16.21
CA PRO A 453 30.53 -16.86 -17.18
C PRO A 453 29.54 -16.85 -18.35
N HIS A 454 28.42 -16.14 -18.22
CA HIS A 454 27.35 -16.05 -19.22
C HIS A 454 27.44 -14.78 -20.08
N ALA A 455 28.40 -13.89 -19.81
CA ALA A 455 28.62 -12.66 -20.55
C ALA A 455 29.16 -12.91 -21.97
N THR A 456 29.90 -14.01 -22.15
CA THR A 456 30.42 -14.45 -23.45
C THR A 456 29.72 -15.75 -23.86
N PRO A 457 29.00 -15.81 -25.00
CA PRO A 457 28.45 -17.05 -25.51
C PRO A 457 29.56 -18.09 -25.71
N ARG A 458 29.23 -19.39 -25.60
CA ARG A 458 30.15 -20.48 -25.98
C ARG A 458 30.40 -20.59 -27.50
N SER A 459 29.91 -19.61 -28.28
CA SER A 459 30.09 -19.49 -29.73
C SER A 459 31.56 -19.27 -30.07
N THR A 460 32.04 -19.90 -31.13
CA THR A 460 33.45 -19.90 -31.58
C THR A 460 33.88 -18.62 -32.30
N SER A 461 32.99 -17.63 -32.44
CA SER A 461 33.29 -16.36 -33.08
C SER A 461 33.93 -15.37 -32.08
N PRO A 462 35.16 -14.91 -32.30
CA PRO A 462 35.79 -13.90 -31.44
C PRO A 462 34.95 -12.62 -31.38
N GLY A 463 34.54 -12.21 -30.18
CA GLY A 463 33.88 -10.92 -29.93
C GLY A 463 32.35 -10.94 -29.73
N GLU A 464 31.69 -12.10 -29.80
CA GLU A 464 30.26 -12.19 -29.49
C GLU A 464 30.04 -12.05 -27.97
N VAL A 465 29.08 -11.21 -27.54
CA VAL A 465 28.72 -10.99 -26.12
C VAL A 465 27.22 -11.17 -25.92
N ASN A 466 26.83 -11.68 -24.76
CA ASN A 466 25.44 -11.70 -24.33
C ASN A 466 25.09 -10.31 -23.77
N GLN A 467 24.58 -9.44 -24.64
CA GLN A 467 24.29 -8.04 -24.32
C GLN A 467 23.41 -7.89 -23.07
N ASP A 468 22.40 -8.74 -22.89
CA ASP A 468 21.50 -8.69 -21.73
C ASP A 468 22.25 -8.94 -20.42
N VAL A 469 23.17 -9.91 -20.42
CA VAL A 469 24.00 -10.22 -19.25
C VAL A 469 24.99 -9.09 -18.97
N ILE A 470 25.55 -8.48 -20.02
CA ILE A 470 26.41 -7.29 -19.88
C ILE A 470 25.63 -6.12 -19.27
N VAL A 471 24.39 -5.87 -19.71
CA VAL A 471 23.52 -4.83 -19.14
C VAL A 471 23.21 -5.13 -17.67
N ALA A 472 22.90 -6.39 -17.33
CA ALA A 472 22.66 -6.79 -15.94
C ALA A 472 23.91 -6.57 -15.05
N LEU A 473 25.10 -6.94 -15.53
CA LEU A 473 26.37 -6.68 -14.84
C LEU A 473 26.65 -5.18 -14.68
N ALA A 474 26.35 -4.37 -15.71
CA ALA A 474 26.49 -2.92 -15.66
C ALA A 474 25.53 -2.28 -14.64
N ARG A 475 24.31 -2.81 -14.52
CA ARG A 475 23.36 -2.39 -13.47
C ARG A 475 23.87 -2.74 -12.08
N LEU A 476 24.40 -3.95 -11.90
CA LEU A 476 24.93 -4.40 -10.61
C LEU A 476 26.11 -3.57 -10.11
N TYR A 477 26.86 -2.93 -11.02
CA TYR A 477 27.96 -2.02 -10.69
C TYR A 477 27.50 -0.73 -10.00
N HIS A 478 26.22 -0.36 -10.15
CA HIS A 478 25.66 0.85 -9.56
C HIS A 478 24.57 0.50 -8.54
N ARG A 479 24.46 1.30 -7.48
CA ARG A 479 23.33 1.29 -6.54
C ARG A 479 22.92 2.72 -6.24
N GLU A 480 21.74 2.92 -5.65
CA GLU A 480 21.40 4.25 -5.12
C GLU A 480 22.36 4.59 -3.98
N ALA A 481 22.93 5.80 -4.01
CA ALA A 481 23.82 6.31 -2.98
C ALA A 481 23.07 6.51 -1.66
N ASP A 482 23.80 6.43 -0.54
CA ASP A 482 23.27 6.88 0.75
C ASP A 482 22.80 8.34 0.63
N TRP A 483 21.55 8.56 1.00
CA TRP A 483 20.94 9.87 0.78
C TRP A 483 21.43 10.91 1.79
N ASN A 484 21.98 12.00 1.28
CA ASN A 484 22.50 13.12 2.06
C ASN A 484 21.43 14.14 2.51
N GLY A 485 20.16 13.95 2.13
CA GLY A 485 19.06 14.88 2.40
C GLY A 485 18.74 15.84 1.26
N GLU A 486 19.49 15.81 0.15
CA GLU A 486 19.22 16.67 -1.00
C GLU A 486 18.00 16.16 -1.79
N TRP A 487 17.06 17.07 -2.02
CA TRP A 487 15.95 16.87 -2.93
C TRP A 487 16.34 17.28 -4.35
N TRP A 488 15.76 16.62 -5.35
CA TRP A 488 16.15 16.76 -6.75
C TRP A 488 15.60 18.00 -7.47
N GLY A 489 14.93 18.88 -6.75
CA GLY A 489 14.22 20.01 -7.36
C GLY A 489 12.89 19.56 -7.98
N THR A 490 12.22 20.46 -8.69
CA THR A 490 10.93 20.15 -9.33
C THR A 490 11.05 19.28 -10.58
N ARG A 491 12.28 19.04 -11.07
CA ARG A 491 12.56 18.29 -12.30
C ARG A 491 13.71 17.32 -12.08
N PRO A 492 13.43 16.07 -11.68
CA PRO A 492 14.47 15.07 -11.54
C PRO A 492 15.09 14.69 -12.90
N SER A 493 16.26 14.06 -12.85
CA SER A 493 16.94 13.53 -14.03
C SER A 493 16.18 12.39 -14.68
N PHE A 494 16.25 12.27 -16.01
CA PHE A 494 15.65 11.17 -16.76
C PHE A 494 16.55 9.93 -16.85
N ILE A 495 17.80 10.01 -16.39
CA ILE A 495 18.83 8.98 -16.67
C ILE A 495 18.40 7.62 -16.12
N GLY A 496 18.02 7.53 -14.84
CA GLY A 496 17.68 6.28 -14.14
C GLY A 496 18.72 5.15 -14.34
N PRO A 497 18.47 3.92 -13.88
CA PRO A 497 17.45 3.50 -12.91
C PRO A 497 17.78 3.94 -11.47
N TYR A 498 18.92 4.60 -11.25
CA TYR A 498 19.30 5.20 -9.97
C TYR A 498 19.28 6.71 -10.12
N PHE A 499 18.79 7.41 -9.09
CA PHE A 499 18.84 8.86 -9.06
C PHE A 499 20.27 9.35 -8.81
N ALA A 500 20.92 8.83 -7.76
CA ALA A 500 22.31 9.11 -7.45
C ALA A 500 23.12 7.80 -7.49
N PRO A 501 23.73 7.44 -8.64
CA PRO A 501 24.46 6.19 -8.76
C PRO A 501 25.75 6.22 -7.92
N ALA A 502 25.86 5.31 -6.97
CA ALA A 502 27.06 4.95 -6.24
C ALA A 502 27.60 3.59 -6.70
N LYS A 503 28.88 3.32 -6.43
CA LYS A 503 29.55 2.05 -6.75
C LYS A 503 29.55 1.07 -5.58
#